data_AF-A0A8R2LX65-F1
#
_entry.id   AF-A0A8R2LX65-F1
#
_cell.length_a   1.000
_cell.length_b   1.000
_cell.length_c   1.000
_cell.angle_alpha   90.00
_cell.angle_beta   90.00
_cell.angle_gamma   90.00
#
_symmetry.space_group_name_H-M   'P 1'
#
loop_
_entity.id
_entity.type
_entity.pdbx_description
1 polymer ?
#
loop_
_entity_poly.entity_id
_entity_poly.type
_entity_poly.pdbx_seq_one_letter_code
_entity_poly.pdbx_strand_id
1 'polypeptide(L)'
;MNCGTCRSDPKYKCPTCMVPYCSVACYKLHKQNPCIKPPSPPKQTIGVKQAVENLYPTEDTVPLHRLNLLGLWRVLDCRLKSMGDSNSLSLIIRKFNRS
;
A
#
# COMPACT_ATOMS: atom_id res chain seq x y z
N MET A 1 -20.54 -16.86 14.73
CA MET A 1 -19.87 -15.55 14.58
C MET A 1 -20.94 -14.51 14.79
N ASN A 2 -20.96 -13.85 15.94
CA ASN A 2 -22.11 -13.07 16.41
C ASN A 2 -21.73 -11.60 16.53
N CYS A 3 -22.71 -10.70 16.43
CA CYS A 3 -22.52 -9.27 16.65
C CYS A 3 -21.81 -9.02 17.99
N GLY A 4 -20.70 -8.27 17.97
CA GLY A 4 -19.91 -7.97 19.16
C GLY A 4 -20.64 -7.14 20.22
N THR A 5 -21.79 -6.53 19.87
CA THR A 5 -22.59 -5.71 20.79
C THR A 5 -23.81 -6.44 21.34
N CYS A 6 -24.60 -7.09 20.49
CA CYS A 6 -25.90 -7.67 20.88
C CYS A 6 -26.03 -9.17 20.59
N ARG A 7 -24.95 -9.83 20.17
CA ARG A 7 -24.87 -11.29 19.92
C ARG A 7 -25.85 -11.86 18.87
N SER A 8 -26.55 -11.01 18.12
CA SER A 8 -27.35 -11.41 16.96
C SER A 8 -26.49 -11.78 15.75
N ASP A 9 -27.12 -12.29 14.69
CA ASP A 9 -26.44 -12.56 13.41
C ASP A 9 -25.90 -11.26 12.77
N PRO A 10 -24.59 -11.17 12.53
CA PRO A 10 -23.96 -9.97 12.00
C PRO A 10 -24.03 -9.95 10.46
N LYS A 11 -24.31 -8.77 9.91
CA LYS A 11 -24.36 -8.56 8.45
C LYS A 11 -23.10 -7.87 7.92
N TYR A 12 -22.37 -7.16 8.78
CA TYR A 12 -21.23 -6.33 8.41
C TYR A 12 -20.07 -6.50 9.40
N LYS A 13 -18.88 -5.99 9.06
CA LYS A 13 -17.66 -6.03 9.89
C LYS A 13 -17.02 -4.65 9.96
N CYS A 14 -16.46 -4.32 11.12
CA CYS A 14 -15.74 -3.06 11.32
C CYS A 14 -14.42 -3.03 10.51
N PRO A 15 -14.10 -1.96 9.76
CA PRO A 15 -12.87 -1.89 8.97
C PRO A 15 -11.58 -1.77 9.80
N THR A 16 -11.70 -1.35 11.06
CA THR A 16 -10.55 -1.09 11.94
C THR A 16 -10.16 -2.34 12.74
N CYS A 17 -11.13 -2.99 13.37
CA CYS A 17 -10.87 -4.13 14.26
C CYS A 17 -11.53 -5.45 13.79
N MET A 18 -12.14 -5.47 12.60
CA MET A 18 -12.81 -6.65 12.00
C MET A 18 -13.95 -7.26 12.84
N VAL A 19 -14.37 -6.60 13.92
CA VAL A 19 -15.47 -7.05 14.78
C VAL A 19 -16.78 -7.04 13.99
N PRO A 20 -17.53 -8.16 13.97
CA PRO A 20 -18.82 -8.24 13.29
C PRO A 20 -19.93 -7.46 14.00
N TYR A 21 -20.84 -6.83 13.24
CA TYR A 21 -22.01 -6.10 13.75
C TYR A 21 -23.26 -6.33 12.88
N CYS A 22 -24.44 -6.23 13.49
CA CYS A 22 -25.72 -6.48 12.80
C CYS A 22 -26.36 -5.20 12.20
N SER A 23 -26.11 -4.02 12.78
CA SER A 23 -26.75 -2.76 12.38
C SER A 23 -25.87 -1.54 12.65
N VAL A 24 -26.22 -0.40 12.05
CA VAL A 24 -25.52 0.88 12.25
C VAL A 24 -25.56 1.33 13.72
N ALA A 25 -26.62 1.00 14.46
CA ALA A 25 -26.69 1.27 15.90
C ALA A 25 -25.60 0.51 16.66
N CYS A 26 -25.40 -0.77 16.34
CA CYS A 26 -24.32 -1.57 16.94
C CYS A 26 -22.94 -1.04 16.53
N TYR A 27 -22.77 -0.55 15.30
CA TYR A 27 -21.52 0.08 14.87
C TYR A 27 -21.20 1.35 15.66
N LYS A 28 -22.19 2.22 15.92
CA LYS A 28 -21.99 3.45 16.71
C LYS A 28 -21.64 3.14 18.17
N LEU A 29 -22.34 2.19 18.79
CA LEU A 29 -22.04 1.73 20.15
C LEU A 29 -20.64 1.11 20.22
N HIS A 30 -20.28 0.28 19.24
CA HIS A 30 -18.95 -0.31 19.12
C HIS A 30 -17.86 0.77 19.03
N LYS A 31 -18.08 1.83 18.24
CA LYS A 31 -17.11 2.92 18.01
C LYS A 31 -16.90 3.83 19.24
N GLN A 32 -17.85 3.88 20.18
CA GLN A 32 -17.67 4.63 21.43
C GLN A 32 -16.62 3.99 22.36
N ASN A 33 -16.43 2.68 22.27
CA ASN A 33 -15.36 1.99 22.96
C ASN A 33 -14.08 1.99 22.10
N PRO A 34 -12.87 1.88 22.69
CA PRO A 34 -11.63 1.86 21.93
C PRO A 34 -11.58 0.61 21.03
N CYS A 35 -11.89 0.79 19.74
CA CYS A 35 -11.65 -0.21 18.69
C CYS A 35 -10.14 -0.23 18.41
N ILE A 36 -9.47 -1.16 19.06
CA ILE A 36 -8.03 -1.38 18.88
C ILE A 36 -7.86 -2.21 17.60
N LYS A 37 -7.08 -1.70 16.64
CA LYS A 37 -6.63 -2.51 15.50
C LYS A 37 -5.93 -3.74 16.07
N PRO A 38 -6.38 -4.97 15.77
CA PRO A 38 -5.62 -6.14 16.18
C PRO A 38 -4.20 -5.98 15.66
N PRO A 39 -3.17 -6.37 16.44
CA PRO A 39 -1.82 -6.41 15.91
C PRO A 39 -1.91 -7.22 14.61
N SER A 40 -1.55 -6.57 13.50
CA SER A 40 -1.46 -7.28 12.23
C SER A 40 -0.67 -8.55 12.51
N PRO A 41 -1.12 -9.74 12.05
CA PRO A 41 -0.25 -10.91 12.15
C PRO A 41 1.12 -10.46 11.65
N PRO A 42 2.22 -10.82 12.35
CA PRO A 42 3.55 -10.43 11.89
C PRO A 42 3.55 -10.73 10.41
N LYS A 43 3.74 -9.69 9.58
CA LYS A 43 3.93 -9.88 8.15
C LYS A 43 5.04 -10.89 8.14
N GLN A 44 4.70 -12.16 7.90
CA GLN A 44 5.71 -13.15 7.69
C GLN A 44 6.41 -12.55 6.50
N THR A 45 7.65 -12.13 6.72
CA THR A 45 8.60 -11.82 5.67
C THR A 45 8.89 -13.15 4.98
N ILE A 46 7.84 -13.82 4.46
CA ILE A 46 7.96 -14.77 3.37
C ILE A 46 8.49 -13.87 2.27
N GLY A 47 9.75 -14.09 1.92
CA GLY A 47 10.48 -13.27 0.98
C GLY A 47 9.67 -13.09 -0.31
N VAL A 48 8.96 -11.98 -0.42
CA VAL A 48 8.48 -11.46 -1.69
C VAL A 48 9.69 -10.85 -2.38
N LYS A 49 10.65 -11.71 -2.77
CA LYS A 49 11.73 -11.31 -3.69
C LYS A 49 11.43 -11.70 -5.12
N GLN A 50 10.40 -12.49 -5.39
CA GLN A 50 9.95 -12.87 -6.72
C GLN A 50 8.46 -13.18 -6.62
N ALA A 51 7.67 -12.87 -7.64
CA ALA A 51 6.21 -12.99 -7.69
C ALA A 51 5.39 -11.80 -7.11
N VAL A 52 5.78 -10.57 -7.43
CA VAL A 52 4.80 -9.71 -8.11
C VAL A 52 5.21 -9.71 -9.57
N GLU A 53 5.08 -10.89 -10.18
CA GLU A 53 4.92 -10.96 -11.63
C GLU A 53 3.67 -10.13 -11.91
N ASN A 54 3.81 -9.12 -12.77
CA ASN A 54 2.73 -8.23 -13.15
C ASN A 54 1.47 -9.05 -13.45
N LEU A 55 0.51 -9.07 -12.52
CA LEU A 55 -0.74 -9.83 -12.70
C LEU A 55 -1.56 -9.28 -13.88
N TYR A 56 -1.19 -8.09 -14.37
CA TYR A 56 -1.61 -7.49 -15.64
C TYR A 56 -0.44 -6.71 -16.24
N PRO A 57 0.39 -7.31 -17.13
CA PRO A 57 1.36 -6.55 -17.88
C PRO A 57 0.61 -5.82 -19.00
N THR A 58 0.27 -4.55 -18.80
CA THR A 58 -0.01 -3.68 -19.95
C THR A 58 1.32 -3.32 -20.61
N GLU A 59 1.30 -3.06 -21.92
CA GLU A 59 2.53 -2.75 -22.68
C GLU A 59 3.27 -1.52 -22.13
N ASP A 60 2.56 -0.64 -21.42
CA ASP A 60 3.11 0.56 -20.77
C ASP A 60 3.70 0.32 -19.36
N THR A 61 3.54 -0.87 -18.78
CA THR A 61 4.04 -1.15 -17.42
C THR A 61 5.50 -1.55 -17.46
N VAL A 62 6.38 -0.69 -16.94
CA VAL A 62 7.82 -0.97 -16.86
C VAL A 62 8.10 -2.05 -15.79
N PRO A 63 8.69 -3.20 -16.16
CA PRO A 63 8.97 -4.28 -15.22
C PRO A 63 10.08 -3.91 -14.22
N LEU A 64 10.00 -4.47 -13.01
CA LEU A 64 10.88 -4.17 -11.87
C LEU A 64 12.38 -4.29 -12.18
N HIS A 65 12.79 -5.26 -13.02
CA HIS A 65 14.19 -5.39 -13.42
C HIS A 65 14.68 -4.17 -14.21
N ARG A 66 13.85 -3.62 -15.11
CA ARG A 66 14.17 -2.38 -15.84
C ARG A 66 14.17 -1.17 -14.92
N LEU A 67 13.26 -1.13 -13.93
CA LEU A 67 13.22 -0.07 -12.93
C LEU A 67 14.51 -0.04 -12.08
N ASN A 68 15.03 -1.22 -11.69
CA ASN A 68 16.26 -1.35 -10.91
C ASN A 68 17.51 -0.82 -11.64
N LEU A 69 17.51 -0.77 -12.98
CA LEU A 69 18.61 -0.18 -13.75
C LEU A 69 18.78 1.32 -13.47
N LEU A 70 17.71 2.02 -13.09
CA LEU A 70 17.76 3.43 -12.68
C LEU A 70 18.49 3.61 -11.33
N GLY A 71 18.46 2.58 -10.48
CA GLY A 71 19.16 2.56 -9.20
C GLY A 71 20.68 2.34 -9.31
N LEU A 72 21.18 1.88 -10.46
CA LEU A 72 22.61 1.80 -10.78
C LEU A 72 23.19 3.16 -11.18
N TRP A 73 22.72 4.19 -10.48
CA TRP A 73 22.82 5.63 -10.73
C TRP A 73 24.24 6.13 -11.04
N ARG A 74 25.29 5.41 -10.66
CA ARG A 74 26.69 5.79 -10.94
C ARG A 74 27.03 5.88 -12.44
N VAL A 75 26.41 5.07 -13.30
CA VAL A 75 26.68 5.10 -14.76
C VAL A 75 25.74 6.07 -15.48
N LEU A 76 24.50 6.20 -14.98
CA LEU A 76 23.50 7.12 -15.54
C LEU A 76 23.78 8.58 -15.21
N ASP A 77 24.33 8.88 -14.03
CA ASP A 77 24.66 10.25 -13.63
C ASP A 77 25.70 10.87 -14.57
N CYS A 78 26.71 10.11 -14.99
CA CYS A 78 27.68 10.57 -15.98
C CYS A 78 27.05 10.90 -17.34
N ARG A 79 26.03 10.14 -17.78
CA ARG A 79 25.37 10.36 -19.08
C ARG A 79 24.32 11.47 -19.03
N LEU A 80 23.65 11.65 -17.89
CA LEU A 80 22.67 12.73 -17.69
C LEU A 80 23.34 14.09 -17.48
N LYS A 81 24.54 14.13 -16.89
CA LYS A 81 25.29 15.37 -16.66
C LYS A 81 25.81 16.03 -17.95
N SER A 82 25.94 15.26 -19.03
CA SER A 82 26.29 15.78 -20.37
C SER A 82 25.12 16.46 -21.09
N MET A 83 23.87 16.25 -20.66
CA MET A 83 22.69 16.95 -21.16
C MET A 83 22.24 17.91 -20.07
N GLY A 84 22.79 19.13 -20.08
CA GLY A 84 22.58 20.14 -19.05
C GLY A 84 21.10 20.37 -18.75
N ASP A 85 20.72 20.09 -17.50
CA ASP A 85 19.67 20.71 -16.67
C ASP A 85 19.20 19.75 -15.56
N SER A 86 20.15 19.14 -14.84
CA SER A 86 19.88 18.15 -13.80
C SER A 86 19.01 18.69 -12.64
N ASN A 87 18.97 20.02 -12.45
CA ASN A 87 18.20 20.67 -11.39
C ASN A 87 16.70 20.73 -11.70
N SER A 88 16.29 20.90 -12.96
CA SER A 88 14.88 20.95 -13.33
C SER A 88 14.26 19.55 -13.34
N LEU A 89 14.96 18.57 -13.92
CA LEU A 89 14.50 17.18 -13.99
C LEU A 89 14.35 16.54 -12.60
N SER A 90 15.31 16.74 -11.69
CA SER A 90 15.21 16.21 -10.32
C SER A 90 14.05 16.84 -9.54
N LEU A 91 13.76 18.12 -9.76
CA LEU A 91 12.62 18.81 -9.16
C LEU A 91 11.28 18.31 -9.72
N ILE A 92 11.20 18.05 -11.02
CA ILE A 92 9.99 17.52 -11.70
C ILE A 92 9.70 16.10 -11.20
N ILE A 93 10.70 15.23 -11.14
CA ILE A 93 10.55 13.85 -10.63
C ILE A 93 10.09 13.86 -9.17
N ARG A 94 10.65 14.76 -8.34
CA ARG A 94 10.23 14.94 -6.94
C ARG A 94 8.79 15.45 -6.81
N LYS A 95 8.35 16.34 -7.69
CA LYS A 95 6.95 16.83 -7.72
C LYS A 95 5.99 15.72 -8.14
N PHE A 96 6.36 14.91 -9.13
CA PHE A 96 5.53 13.81 -9.62
C PHE A 96 5.35 12.69 -8.60
N ASN A 97 6.41 12.34 -7.85
CA ASN A 97 6.35 11.29 -6.81
C ASN A 97 5.71 11.74 -5.48
N ARG A 98 5.32 13.03 -5.35
CA ARG A 98 4.71 13.57 -4.12
C ARG A 98 3.17 13.64 -4.19
N SER A 99 2.59 13.42 -5.37
CA SER A 99 1.14 13.19 -5.58
C SER A 99 0.79 11.73 -5.36
#